data_AF-A0A2A2IGJ3-F1
#
_entry.id   AF-A0A2A2IGJ3-F1
#
_cell.length_a   1.000
_cell.length_b   1.000
_cell.length_c   1.000
_cell.angle_alpha   90.00
_cell.angle_beta   90.00
_cell.angle_gamma   90.00
#
_symmetry.space_group_name_H-M   'P 1'
#
loop_
_entity.id
_entity.type
_entity.pdbx_description
1 polymer ?
#
loop_
_entity_poly.entity_id
_entity_poly.type
_entity_poly.pdbx_seq_one_letter_code
_entity_poly.pdbx_strand_id
1 'polypeptide(L)'
;METVKVEAKLKFKLGGYGDKLLLKIKFKSPDKILKVYRKLILESTNWDYTYENYKEFNERCLLWFTTDNEGAVREVVQEEVIKYFKGKVEQIEIKEIQKQIKGVKKMEFQIEMKEN
;
A
#
# COMPACT_ATOMS: atom_id res chain seq x y z
N MET A 1 -7.38 -9.23 -19.07
CA MET A 1 -6.83 -8.65 -17.83
C MET A 1 -5.34 -8.96 -17.80
N GLU A 2 -4.47 -7.96 -17.66
CA GLU A 2 -3.04 -8.21 -17.47
C GLU A 2 -2.83 -8.86 -16.11
N THR A 3 -2.17 -10.02 -16.10
CA THR A 3 -1.81 -10.72 -14.85
C THR A 3 -0.61 -10.04 -14.22
N VAL A 4 -0.79 -9.44 -13.04
CA VAL A 4 0.31 -8.83 -12.28
C VAL A 4 1.06 -9.92 -11.55
N LYS A 5 2.33 -10.14 -11.89
CA LYS A 5 3.22 -11.01 -11.12
C LYS A 5 3.67 -10.28 -9.85
N VAL A 6 3.38 -10.88 -8.70
CA VAL A 6 3.73 -10.37 -7.38
C VAL A 6 4.66 -11.34 -6.68
N GLU A 7 5.75 -10.83 -6.11
CA GLU A 7 6.63 -11.55 -5.20
C GLU A 7 6.52 -10.93 -3.81
N ALA A 8 6.27 -11.74 -2.79
CA ALA A 8 6.24 -11.29 -1.40
C ALA A 8 7.25 -12.05 -0.56
N LYS A 9 7.92 -11.37 0.37
CA LYS A 9 8.86 -11.97 1.32
C LYS A 9 8.72 -11.31 2.68
N LEU A 10 8.48 -12.11 3.70
CA LEU A 10 8.62 -11.67 5.09
C LEU A 10 10.11 -11.44 5.40
N LYS A 11 10.38 -10.40 6.16
CA LYS A 11 11.71 -9.99 6.58
C LYS A 11 11.67 -9.64 8.06
N PHE A 12 12.36 -10.45 8.83
CA PHE A 12 12.67 -10.14 10.21
C PHE A 12 13.83 -9.15 10.27
N LYS A 13 13.71 -8.15 11.14
CA LYS A 13 14.77 -7.17 11.42
C LYS A 13 14.91 -6.98 12.92
N LEU A 14 16.11 -7.28 13.40
CA LEU A 14 16.57 -6.91 14.73
C LEU A 14 17.08 -5.47 14.70
N GLY A 15 16.73 -4.65 15.69
CA GLY A 15 17.14 -3.25 15.71
C GLY A 15 17.19 -2.63 17.09
N GLY A 16 18.07 -1.64 17.27
CA GLY A 16 18.25 -0.94 18.55
C GLY A 16 17.05 -0.09 19.02
N TYR A 17 16.02 0.06 18.19
CA TYR A 17 14.76 0.74 18.51
C TYR A 17 13.55 -0.21 18.48
N GLY A 18 13.80 -1.52 18.57
CA GLY A 18 12.79 -2.56 18.53
C GLY A 18 12.86 -3.45 17.30
N ASP A 19 12.41 -4.68 17.49
CA ASP A 19 12.39 -5.70 16.44
C ASP A 19 11.10 -5.62 15.63
N LYS A 20 11.23 -5.92 14.33
CA LYS A 20 10.15 -5.73 13.36
C LYS A 20 10.03 -6.93 12.42
N LEU A 21 8.80 -7.34 12.17
CA LEU A 21 8.44 -8.20 11.06
C LEU A 21 7.87 -7.34 9.93
N LEU A 22 8.57 -7.34 8.79
CA LEU A 22 8.19 -6.57 7.61
C LEU A 22 7.79 -7.49 6.47
N LEU A 23 6.68 -7.19 5.80
CA LEU A 23 6.31 -7.81 4.54
C LEU A 23 6.83 -6.96 3.38
N LYS A 24 7.80 -7.49 2.63
CA LYS A 24 8.32 -6.86 1.42
C LYS A 24 7.56 -7.40 0.21
N ILE A 25 6.82 -6.53 -0.47
CA ILE A 25 6.02 -6.87 -1.65
C ILE A 25 6.68 -6.24 -2.87
N LYS A 26 6.87 -7.02 -3.93
CA LYS A 26 7.38 -6.55 -5.21
C LYS A 26 6.43 -6.94 -6.32
N PHE A 27 6.16 -6.03 -7.24
CA PHE A 27 5.35 -6.34 -8.41
C PHE A 27 5.69 -5.39 -9.56
N LYS A 28 5.38 -5.81 -10.79
CA LYS A 28 5.46 -4.93 -11.96
C LYS A 28 4.15 -4.18 -12.12
N SER A 29 4.20 -2.86 -12.16
CA SER A 29 3.03 -2.07 -12.56
C SER A 29 2.83 -2.09 -14.10
N PRO A 30 1.65 -1.69 -14.62
CA PRO A 30 1.31 -1.69 -16.05
C PRO A 30 2.25 -0.84 -16.91
N ASP A 31 2.85 0.19 -16.32
CA ASP A 31 3.94 0.98 -16.90
C ASP A 31 5.29 0.22 -16.93
N LYS A 32 5.28 -1.08 -16.60
CA LYS A 32 6.43 -2.00 -16.53
C LYS A 32 7.48 -1.62 -15.48
N ILE A 33 7.18 -0.70 -14.57
CA ILE A 33 8.09 -0.31 -13.50
C ILE A 33 8.01 -1.32 -12.34
N LEU A 34 9.17 -1.77 -11.86
CA LEU A 34 9.23 -2.59 -10.65
C LEU A 34 8.91 -1.72 -9.43
N LYS A 35 7.87 -2.10 -8.68
CA LYS A 35 7.51 -1.48 -7.41
C LYS A 35 7.92 -2.36 -6.24
N VAL A 36 8.29 -1.71 -5.14
CA VAL A 36 8.70 -2.37 -3.90
C VAL A 36 8.02 -1.68 -2.74
N TYR A 37 7.09 -2.37 -2.11
CA TYR A 37 6.40 -1.95 -0.90
C TYR A 37 6.96 -2.69 0.31
N ARG A 38 6.93 -2.00 1.46
CA ARG A 38 7.27 -2.59 2.76
C ARG A 38 6.14 -2.28 3.71
N LYS A 39 5.47 -3.30 4.20
CA LYS A 39 4.43 -3.20 5.21
C LYS A 39 4.97 -3.68 6.54
N LEU A 40 4.75 -2.91 7.60
CA LEU A 40 5.00 -3.35 8.97
C LEU A 40 3.87 -4.28 9.40
N ILE A 41 4.21 -5.49 9.83
CA ILE A 41 3.26 -6.53 10.23
C ILE A 41 3.25 -6.65 11.75
N LEU A 42 4.43 -6.79 12.35
CA LEU A 42 4.62 -6.79 13.79
C LEU A 42 5.75 -5.83 14.12
N GLU A 43 5.57 -5.14 15.24
CA GLU A 43 6.56 -4.28 15.83
C GLU A 43 6.53 -4.51 17.34
N SER A 44 7.71 -4.59 17.94
CA SER A 44 7.84 -4.49 19.38
C SER A 44 8.84 -3.39 19.68
N THR A 45 8.32 -2.22 20.07
CA THR A 45 9.09 -0.99 20.33
C THR A 45 9.43 -0.78 21.81
N ASN A 46 8.69 -1.42 22.73
CA ASN A 46 8.87 -1.33 24.17
C ASN A 46 9.38 -2.66 24.72
N TRP A 47 10.69 -2.89 24.56
CA TRP A 47 11.34 -4.03 25.16
C TRP A 47 11.84 -3.65 26.55
N ASP A 48 11.24 -4.26 27.55
CA ASP A 48 11.83 -4.32 28.88
C ASP A 48 12.97 -5.39 28.92
N TYR A 49 13.25 -6.02 27.76
CA TYR A 49 14.22 -7.12 27.56
C TYR A 49 14.04 -8.30 28.53
N THR A 50 12.80 -8.62 28.91
CA THR A 50 12.50 -9.89 29.56
C THR A 50 12.53 -11.02 28.52
N TYR A 51 13.01 -12.20 28.94
CA TYR A 51 13.06 -13.38 28.08
C TYR A 51 11.67 -13.77 27.54
N GLU A 52 10.62 -13.53 28.33
CA GLU A 52 9.24 -13.84 27.96
C GLU A 52 8.72 -12.98 26.80
N ASN A 53 8.91 -11.67 26.84
CA ASN A 53 8.47 -10.77 25.76
C ASN A 53 9.21 -11.08 24.44
N TYR A 54 10.50 -11.43 24.54
CA TYR A 54 11.27 -11.86 23.38
C TYR A 54 10.71 -13.15 22.77
N LYS A 55 10.43 -14.13 23.63
CA LYS A 55 9.88 -15.43 23.21
C LYS A 55 8.52 -15.23 22.54
N GLU A 56 7.61 -14.48 23.16
CA GLU A 56 6.28 -14.22 22.61
C GLU A 56 6.37 -13.54 21.23
N PHE A 57 7.24 -12.53 21.08
CA PHE A 57 7.42 -11.86 19.80
C PHE A 57 7.93 -12.80 18.70
N ASN A 58 8.88 -13.69 19.03
CA ASN A 58 9.37 -14.70 18.08
C ASN A 58 8.30 -15.74 17.72
N GLU A 59 7.51 -16.20 18.71
CA GLU A 59 6.38 -17.11 18.47
C GLU A 59 5.35 -16.47 17.55
N ARG A 60 5.01 -15.19 17.78
CA ARG A 60 4.13 -14.42 16.89
C ARG A 60 4.74 -14.27 15.51
N CYS A 61 6.04 -14.04 15.38
CA CYS A 61 6.70 -14.00 14.07
C CYS A 61 6.63 -15.35 13.35
N LEU A 62 6.88 -16.46 14.06
CA LEU A 62 6.82 -17.81 13.52
C LEU A 62 5.44 -18.11 12.93
N LEU A 63 4.36 -17.68 13.60
CA LEU A 63 3.00 -17.83 13.07
C LEU A 63 2.82 -17.19 11.68
N TRP A 64 3.56 -16.15 11.32
CA TRP A 64 3.49 -15.56 9.99
C TRP A 64 4.29 -16.33 8.92
N PHE A 65 5.22 -17.18 9.34
CA PHE A 65 6.02 -18.02 8.45
C PHE A 65 5.41 -19.41 8.23
N THR A 66 4.34 -19.78 8.95
CA THR A 66 3.70 -21.09 8.76
C THR A 66 2.81 -21.11 7.53
N THR A 67 2.65 -22.30 6.94
CA THR A 67 1.75 -22.54 5.79
C THR A 67 0.30 -22.20 6.10
N ASP A 68 -0.14 -22.41 7.33
CA ASP A 68 -1.51 -22.12 7.77
C ASP A 68 -1.84 -20.61 7.73
N ASN A 69 -0.81 -19.76 7.76
CA ASN A 69 -0.96 -18.31 7.70
C ASN A 69 -0.54 -17.71 6.35
N GLU A 70 -0.19 -18.55 5.36
CA GLU A 70 0.09 -18.11 4.00
C GLU A 70 -1.11 -17.38 3.40
N GLY A 71 -2.34 -17.79 3.76
CA GLY A 71 -3.58 -17.12 3.38
C GLY A 71 -3.61 -15.66 3.82
N ALA A 72 -3.34 -15.38 5.09
CA ALA A 72 -3.32 -14.01 5.62
C ALA A 72 -2.22 -13.17 4.97
N VAL A 73 -1.03 -13.75 4.74
CA VAL A 73 0.04 -13.07 4.01
C VAL A 73 -0.43 -12.71 2.59
N ARG A 74 -1.07 -13.64 1.88
CA ARG A 74 -1.62 -13.40 0.53
C ARG A 74 -2.68 -12.31 0.52
N GLU A 75 -3.58 -12.28 1.51
CA GLU A 75 -4.60 -11.24 1.64
C GLU A 75 -3.97 -9.85 1.81
N VAL A 76 -3.02 -9.71 2.74
CA VAL A 76 -2.29 -8.44 2.92
C VAL A 76 -1.57 -8.02 1.64
N VAL A 77 -0.96 -8.98 0.91
CA VAL A 77 -0.33 -8.70 -0.38
C VAL A 77 -1.35 -8.19 -1.40
N GLN A 78 -2.50 -8.86 -1.53
CA GLN A 78 -3.55 -8.47 -2.46
C GLN A 78 -4.08 -7.08 -2.15
N GLU A 79 -4.36 -6.79 -0.88
CA GLU A 79 -4.83 -5.47 -0.47
C GLU A 79 -3.87 -4.35 -0.84
N GLU A 80 -2.57 -4.50 -0.53
CA GLU A 80 -1.57 -3.47 -0.79
C GLU A 80 -1.37 -3.24 -2.30
N VAL A 81 -1.46 -4.30 -3.11
CA VAL A 81 -1.42 -4.20 -4.58
C VAL A 81 -2.68 -3.51 -5.11
N ILE A 82 -3.87 -3.86 -4.61
CA ILE A 82 -5.14 -3.21 -5.00
C ILE A 82 -5.13 -1.72 -4.62
N LYS A 83 -4.69 -1.37 -3.40
CA LYS A 83 -4.55 0.02 -2.93
C LYS A 83 -3.68 0.85 -3.86
N TYR A 84 -2.55 0.28 -4.32
CA TYR A 84 -1.70 0.95 -5.32
C TYR A 84 -2.44 1.26 -6.61
N PHE A 85 -3.18 0.28 -7.14
CA PHE A 85 -3.89 0.44 -8.41
C PHE A 85 -5.04 1.43 -8.32
N LYS A 86 -5.82 1.40 -7.24
CA LYS A 86 -6.89 2.39 -7.00
C LYS A 86 -6.35 3.81 -6.96
N GLY A 87 -5.29 4.06 -6.20
CA GLY A 87 -4.66 5.38 -6.16
C GLY A 87 -4.08 5.84 -7.50
N LYS A 88 -3.75 4.91 -8.43
CA LYS A 88 -3.34 5.25 -9.79
C LYS A 88 -4.51 5.66 -10.69
N VAL A 89 -5.65 4.98 -10.59
CA VAL A 89 -6.86 5.32 -11.33
C VAL A 89 -7.31 6.73 -10.94
N GLU A 90 -7.40 7.01 -9.64
CA GLU A 90 -7.75 8.34 -9.12
C GLU A 90 -6.81 9.45 -9.63
N GLN A 91 -5.49 9.18 -9.67
CA GLN A 91 -4.51 10.13 -10.22
C GLN A 91 -4.70 10.41 -11.72
N ILE A 92 -5.16 9.41 -12.50
CA ILE A 92 -5.43 9.58 -13.93
C ILE A 92 -6.69 10.42 -14.12
N GLU A 93 -7.77 10.11 -13.41
CA GLU A 93 -9.03 10.85 -13.45
C GLU A 93 -8.84 12.33 -13.09
N ILE A 94 -8.08 12.62 -12.02
CA ILE A 94 -7.76 14.01 -11.63
C ILE A 94 -7.02 14.75 -12.76
N LYS A 95 -6.05 14.09 -13.42
CA LYS A 95 -5.31 14.71 -14.53
C LYS A 95 -6.20 15.00 -15.73
N GLU A 96 -7.14 14.12 -16.04
CA GLU A 96 -8.11 14.32 -17.13
C GLU A 96 -9.05 15.49 -16.83
N ILE A 97 -9.59 15.55 -15.61
CA ILE A 97 -10.42 16.68 -15.15
C ILE A 97 -9.63 17.99 -15.23
N GLN A 98 -8.39 18.03 -14.75
CA GLN A 98 -7.54 19.22 -14.83
C GLN A 98 -7.26 19.66 -16.27
N LYS A 99 -7.10 18.71 -17.19
CA LYS A 99 -6.91 18.99 -18.62
C LYS A 99 -8.19 19.59 -19.23
N GLN A 100 -9.36 19.07 -18.87
CA GLN A 100 -10.65 19.63 -19.29
C GLN A 100 -10.82 21.06 -18.77
N ILE A 101 -10.61 21.32 -17.47
CA ILE A 101 -10.70 22.65 -16.86
C ILE A 101 -9.77 23.65 -17.59
N LYS A 102 -8.51 23.26 -17.87
CA LYS A 102 -7.57 24.11 -18.62
C LYS A 102 -8.00 24.38 -20.06
N GLY A 103 -8.80 23.50 -20.66
CA GLY A 103 -9.39 23.66 -21.99
C GLY A 103 -10.56 24.64 -22.02
N VAL A 104 -11.32 24.76 -20.93
CA VAL A 104 -12.45 25.71 -20.77
C VAL A 104 -11.93 27.12 -20.44
N LYS A 105 -10.96 27.63 -21.22
CA LYS A 105 -10.16 28.86 -20.93
C LYS A 105 -10.96 30.14 -20.64
N LYS A 106 -12.27 30.18 -20.83
CA LYS A 106 -13.18 31.23 -20.33
C LYS A 106 -14.61 30.77 -20.54
N MET A 107 -15.44 30.88 -19.51
CA MET A 107 -16.90 30.76 -19.65
C MET A 107 -17.45 32.18 -19.75
N GLU A 108 -17.75 32.64 -20.95
CA GLU A 108 -18.42 33.92 -21.19
C GLU A 108 -19.93 33.67 -21.24
N PHE A 109 -20.69 34.36 -20.39
CA PHE A 109 -22.14 34.28 -20.37
C PHE A 109 -22.72 35.70 -20.44
N GLN A 110 -23.77 35.87 -21.25
CA GLN A 110 -24.59 37.06 -21.29
C GLN A 110 -25.91 36.76 -20.56
N ILE A 111 -26.30 37.62 -19.65
CA ILE A 111 -27.57 37.54 -18.92
C ILE A 111 -28.44 38.69 -19.43
N GLU A 112 -29.57 38.38 -20.06
CA GLU A 112 -30.63 39.36 -20.29
C GLU A 112 -31.58 39.36 -19.09
N MET A 113 -31.66 40.50 -18.41
CA MET A 113 -32.65 40.74 -17.36
C MET A 113 -33.79 41.56 -17.94
N LYS A 114 -35.02 41.08 -17.78
CA LYS A 114 -36.24 41.87 -18.04
C LYS A 114 -36.69 42.47 -16.71
N GLU A 115 -36.78 43.79 -16.66
CA GLU A 115 -37.49 44.48 -15.59
C GLU A 115 -38.99 44.20 -15.74
N ASN A 116 -39.62 43.80 -14.63
CA ASN A 116 -41.07 43.77 -14.51
C ASN A 116 -41.59 45.15 -14.13
#